data_AF-A0A9X1BTL6-F1
#
_entry.id   AF-A0A9X1BTL6-F1
#
_cell.length_a   1.000
_cell.length_b   1.000
_cell.length_c   1.000
_cell.angle_alpha   90.00
_cell.angle_beta   90.00
_cell.angle_gamma   90.00
#
_symmetry.space_group_name_H-M   'P 1'
#
loop_
_entity.id
_entity.type
_entity.pdbx_description
1 polymer ?
#
loop_
_entity_poly.entity_id
_entity_poly.type
_entity_poly.pdbx_seq_one_letter_code
_entity_poly.pdbx_strand_id
1 'polypeptide(L)'
;MIHTRAPQARARQAHPSRRRLGVLLALTALLLGSLAVSSQAHPRHRVKNLDLTAAAHPTEANPTVLDKASRTKWIGWRPLAVDTSATSSATCDGCRGDAVTLQLVYAHRPGDVALDNAAVAWSQCTDCRATALSVQVVMVRGGHEVTANNRALALNAACEGCLSNSLAVQLVVLDADGDELSHEAEDALRAWVDEQAAALRVDPPAAQRRAGPGPLDSLEALVNDDLGSETLVSDLDRG
;
A
#
# COMPACT_ATOMS: atom_id res chain seq x y z
N MET A 1 -51.64 30.34 -8.63
CA MET A 1 -51.72 29.40 -9.78
C MET A 1 -52.68 30.01 -10.78
N ILE A 2 -52.17 30.56 -11.89
CA ILE A 2 -52.84 30.80 -13.20
C ILE A 2 -51.78 31.47 -14.07
N HIS A 3 -51.40 30.74 -15.13
CA HIS A 3 -50.50 31.15 -16.20
C HIS A 3 -51.14 32.18 -17.12
N THR A 4 -50.33 33.07 -17.70
CA THR A 4 -50.61 33.61 -19.04
C THR A 4 -49.30 34.03 -19.72
N ARG A 5 -48.93 33.28 -20.76
CA ARG A 5 -47.90 33.62 -21.76
C ARG A 5 -48.60 34.28 -22.96
N ALA A 6 -47.94 35.24 -23.60
CA ALA A 6 -48.20 35.68 -24.98
C ALA A 6 -46.92 36.37 -25.55
N PRO A 7 -46.81 36.68 -26.86
CA PRO A 7 -46.11 35.83 -27.82
C PRO A 7 -44.89 36.49 -28.49
N GLN A 8 -44.06 35.66 -29.13
CA GLN A 8 -42.97 36.06 -30.02
C GLN A 8 -43.49 36.61 -31.35
N ALA A 9 -42.85 37.67 -31.87
CA ALA A 9 -42.94 38.07 -33.27
C ALA A 9 -41.52 38.36 -33.82
N ARG A 10 -41.15 37.63 -34.87
CA ARG A 10 -39.95 37.80 -35.68
C ARG A 10 -40.10 39.00 -36.63
N ALA A 11 -39.03 39.77 -36.83
CA ALA A 11 -38.87 40.59 -38.04
C ALA A 11 -37.43 40.53 -38.55
N ARG A 12 -37.32 40.51 -39.88
CA ARG A 12 -36.16 40.15 -40.69
C ARG A 12 -35.19 41.32 -40.93
N GLN A 13 -33.92 40.95 -41.03
CA GLN A 13 -32.86 41.40 -41.96
C GLN A 13 -32.82 42.87 -42.44
N ALA A 14 -31.66 43.50 -42.22
CA ALA A 14 -31.00 44.33 -43.23
C ALA A 14 -29.49 44.37 -42.96
N HIS A 15 -28.68 43.94 -43.94
CA HIS A 15 -27.25 44.26 -44.02
C HIS A 15 -27.09 45.61 -44.74
N PRO A 16 -26.16 46.46 -44.25
CA PRO A 16 -25.31 47.17 -45.18
C PRO A 16 -23.82 47.07 -44.82
N SER A 17 -23.09 46.70 -45.87
CA SER A 17 -21.70 47.04 -46.23
C SER A 17 -20.86 47.96 -45.34
N ARG A 18 -19.67 47.42 -45.04
CA ARG A 18 -18.32 48.02 -45.20
C ARG A 18 -18.06 49.34 -44.46
N ARG A 19 -17.14 49.28 -43.51
CA ARG A 19 -15.87 50.03 -43.57
C ARG A 19 -14.84 49.40 -42.63
N ARG A 20 -13.65 49.22 -43.19
CA ARG A 20 -12.48 48.63 -42.56
C ARG A 20 -12.00 49.56 -41.44
N LEU A 21 -11.85 49.03 -40.23
CA LEU A 21 -10.91 49.55 -39.24
C LEU A 21 -10.04 48.38 -38.84
N GLY A 22 -8.77 48.44 -39.25
CA GLY A 22 -7.75 47.50 -38.82
C GLY A 22 -7.54 47.66 -37.32
N VAL A 23 -7.87 46.64 -36.57
CA VAL A 23 -7.33 46.43 -35.23
C VAL A 23 -6.46 45.20 -35.35
N LEU A 24 -5.15 45.44 -35.40
CA LEU A 24 -4.11 44.46 -35.11
C LEU A 24 -4.33 44.01 -33.65
N LEU A 25 -5.15 42.98 -33.47
CA LEU A 25 -5.15 42.19 -32.25
C LEU A 25 -3.90 41.33 -32.31
N ALA A 26 -2.90 41.73 -31.52
CA ALA A 26 -1.83 40.85 -31.09
C ALA A 26 -2.49 39.66 -30.38
N LEU A 27 -2.61 38.55 -31.10
CA LEU A 27 -2.89 37.24 -30.52
C LEU A 27 -1.66 36.87 -29.69
N THR A 28 -1.70 37.20 -28.40
CA THR A 28 -0.93 36.51 -27.38
C THR A 28 -1.28 35.04 -27.46
N ALA A 29 -0.43 34.27 -28.12
CA ALA A 29 -0.40 32.82 -28.00
C ALA A 29 -0.04 32.50 -26.55
N LEU A 30 -1.06 32.20 -25.74
CA LEU A 30 -0.87 31.45 -24.51
C LEU A 30 -0.33 30.08 -24.92
N LEU A 31 0.99 29.92 -24.81
CA LEU A 31 1.67 28.64 -24.76
C LEU A 31 1.12 27.88 -23.54
N LEU A 32 0.04 27.14 -23.75
CA LEU A 32 -0.32 26.00 -22.92
C LEU A 32 0.82 25.00 -23.07
N GLY A 33 1.83 25.13 -22.22
CA GLY A 33 2.84 24.11 -22.01
C GLY A 33 2.16 22.88 -21.42
N SER A 34 1.62 22.03 -22.28
CA SER A 34 1.34 20.64 -21.93
C SER A 34 2.68 20.00 -21.57
N LEU A 35 2.94 19.88 -20.27
CA LEU A 35 3.89 18.91 -19.76
C LEU A 35 3.36 17.54 -20.18
N ALA A 36 3.77 17.10 -21.37
CA ALA A 36 3.67 15.72 -21.77
C ALA A 36 4.63 14.95 -20.87
N VAL A 37 4.14 14.57 -19.68
CA VAL A 37 4.71 13.47 -18.91
C VAL A 37 4.63 12.29 -19.85
N SER A 38 5.78 11.96 -20.44
CA SER A 38 5.93 10.81 -21.30
C SER A 38 5.82 9.60 -20.38
N SER A 39 4.60 9.11 -20.17
CA SER A 39 4.38 7.80 -19.59
C SER A 39 4.99 6.80 -20.56
N GLN A 40 6.25 6.43 -20.32
CA GLN A 40 6.87 5.31 -21.00
C GLN A 40 6.06 4.08 -20.61
N ALA A 41 5.13 3.70 -21.48
CA ALA A 41 4.47 2.41 -21.39
C ALA A 41 5.52 1.36 -21.75
N HIS A 42 6.24 0.87 -20.75
CA HIS A 42 7.08 -0.30 -20.90
C HIS A 42 6.25 -1.44 -21.50
N PRO A 43 6.84 -2.27 -22.38
CA PRO A 43 6.16 -3.40 -22.98
C PRO A 43 5.56 -4.26 -21.86
N ARG A 44 4.23 -4.31 -21.81
CA ARG A 44 3.50 -5.09 -20.82
C ARG A 44 3.70 -6.58 -21.12
N HIS A 45 4.80 -7.15 -20.63
CA HIS A 45 4.71 -8.51 -20.14
C HIS A 45 3.52 -8.52 -19.18
N ARG A 46 2.55 -9.38 -19.46
CA ARG A 46 1.29 -9.46 -18.71
C ARG A 46 1.58 -10.14 -17.36
N VAL A 47 2.35 -9.45 -16.51
CA VAL A 47 2.63 -9.84 -15.12
C VAL A 47 1.30 -9.78 -14.39
N LYS A 48 1.00 -10.82 -13.62
CA LYS A 48 -0.19 -10.84 -12.77
C LYS A 48 0.20 -10.22 -11.45
N ASN A 49 -0.12 -8.94 -11.28
CA ASN A 49 0.14 -8.24 -10.02
C ASN A 49 -0.81 -8.77 -8.95
N LEU A 50 -0.26 -9.16 -7.80
CA LEU A 50 -1.01 -9.61 -6.64
C LEU A 50 -0.97 -8.52 -5.57
N ASP A 51 -1.83 -7.54 -5.74
CA ASP A 51 -1.89 -6.40 -4.83
C ASP A 51 -2.80 -6.73 -3.64
N LEU A 52 -2.31 -6.47 -2.44
CA LEU A 52 -3.07 -6.49 -1.20
C LEU A 52 -2.82 -5.20 -0.43
N THR A 53 -3.88 -4.44 -0.19
CA THR A 53 -3.81 -3.16 0.52
C THR A 53 -4.81 -3.11 1.66
N ALA A 54 -4.40 -2.55 2.79
CA ALA A 54 -5.28 -2.05 3.85
C ALA A 54 -5.05 -0.56 4.07
N ALA A 55 -6.11 0.21 4.21
CA ALA A 55 -6.08 1.66 4.38
C ALA A 55 -7.02 2.13 5.48
N ALA A 56 -6.47 2.76 6.53
CA ALA A 56 -7.23 3.26 7.67
C ALA A 56 -7.05 4.76 7.85
N HIS A 57 -8.04 5.53 7.38
CA HIS A 57 -8.07 6.99 7.40
C HIS A 57 -9.30 7.49 8.16
N PRO A 58 -9.22 7.63 9.50
CA PRO A 58 -10.30 8.15 10.33
C PRO A 58 -10.57 9.62 10.03
N THR A 59 -11.80 10.04 10.34
CA THR A 59 -12.28 11.41 10.23
C THR A 59 -13.07 11.75 11.48
N GLU A 60 -13.42 13.02 11.71
CA GLU A 60 -14.29 13.37 12.86
C GLU A 60 -15.64 12.63 12.84
N ALA A 61 -16.18 12.36 11.64
CA ALA A 61 -17.42 11.59 11.48
C ALA A 61 -17.24 10.09 11.71
N ASN A 62 -16.01 9.59 11.58
CA ASN A 62 -15.65 8.19 11.84
C ASN A 62 -14.28 8.13 12.53
N PRO A 63 -14.23 8.38 13.84
CA PRO A 63 -12.98 8.64 14.56
C PRO A 63 -12.14 7.38 14.76
N THR A 64 -12.68 6.19 14.51
CA THR A 64 -11.95 4.93 14.63
C THR A 64 -12.14 4.10 13.38
N VAL A 65 -11.06 3.91 12.62
CA VAL A 65 -11.07 3.09 11.41
C VAL A 65 -10.08 1.96 11.59
N LEU A 66 -10.58 0.74 11.44
CA LEU A 66 -9.77 -0.47 11.35
C LEU A 66 -9.97 -1.05 9.95
N ASP A 67 -8.87 -1.26 9.23
CA ASP A 67 -8.87 -2.01 7.99
C ASP A 67 -7.89 -3.18 8.10
N LYS A 68 -8.38 -4.38 7.79
CA LYS A 68 -7.60 -5.62 7.79
C LYS A 68 -7.81 -6.34 6.47
N ALA A 69 -6.72 -6.62 5.76
CA ALA A 69 -6.76 -7.42 4.55
C ALA A 69 -5.82 -8.62 4.69
N SER A 70 -6.30 -9.80 4.31
CA SER A 70 -5.43 -10.98 4.22
C SER A 70 -5.71 -11.78 2.96
N ARG A 71 -4.68 -12.40 2.41
CA ARG A 71 -4.80 -13.22 1.20
C ARG A 71 -3.73 -14.30 1.16
N THR A 72 -4.17 -15.53 0.94
CA THR A 72 -3.31 -16.66 0.56
C THR A 72 -3.43 -16.90 -0.95
N LYS A 73 -2.32 -17.08 -1.67
CA LYS A 73 -2.36 -17.29 -3.13
C LYS A 73 -1.30 -18.25 -3.66
N TRP A 74 -1.74 -19.11 -4.57
CA TRP A 74 -0.88 -19.97 -5.38
C TRP A 74 -0.60 -19.41 -6.77
N ILE A 75 0.68 -19.45 -7.16
CA ILE A 75 1.17 -19.01 -8.47
C ILE A 75 2.07 -20.08 -9.07
N GLY A 76 1.88 -20.36 -10.36
CA GLY A 76 2.70 -21.30 -11.13
C GLY A 76 3.80 -20.60 -11.93
N TRP A 77 4.09 -21.13 -13.13
CA TRP A 77 5.26 -20.81 -13.98
C TRP A 77 5.43 -19.37 -14.50
N ARG A 78 4.63 -18.40 -14.05
CA ARG A 78 4.63 -17.03 -14.62
C ARG A 78 5.54 -16.13 -13.79
N PRO A 79 6.07 -15.03 -14.39
CA PRO A 79 6.65 -13.95 -13.61
C PRO A 79 5.65 -13.45 -12.57
N LEU A 80 6.16 -13.12 -11.39
CA LEU A 80 5.38 -12.83 -10.20
C LEU A 80 5.76 -11.44 -9.68
N ALA A 81 4.77 -10.55 -9.57
CA ALA A 81 4.89 -9.30 -8.83
C ALA A 81 3.88 -9.30 -7.69
N VAL A 82 4.35 -9.12 -6.46
CA VAL A 82 3.55 -9.18 -5.24
C VAL A 82 3.76 -7.92 -4.43
N ASP A 83 2.71 -7.10 -4.35
CA ASP A 83 2.74 -5.83 -3.66
C ASP A 83 1.81 -5.90 -2.44
N THR A 84 2.37 -5.77 -1.25
CA THR A 84 1.62 -5.73 0.01
C THR A 84 1.79 -4.37 0.67
N SER A 85 0.69 -3.73 1.05
CA SER A 85 0.74 -2.40 1.66
C SER A 85 -0.27 -2.17 2.77
N ALA A 86 0.18 -1.53 3.85
CA ALA A 86 -0.69 -1.00 4.90
C ALA A 86 -0.44 0.49 5.09
N THR A 87 -1.50 1.29 4.99
CA THR A 87 -1.41 2.75 5.17
C THR A 87 -2.41 3.24 6.21
N SER A 88 -1.94 3.98 7.21
CA SER A 88 -2.82 4.55 8.23
C SER A 88 -2.49 6.00 8.52
N SER A 89 -3.53 6.80 8.77
CA SER A 89 -3.38 8.18 9.20
C SER A 89 -4.16 8.49 10.47
N ALA A 90 -3.81 9.57 11.15
CA ALA A 90 -4.68 10.22 12.12
C ALA A 90 -4.47 11.74 12.06
N THR A 91 -5.46 12.46 11.55
CA THR A 91 -5.37 13.91 11.27
C THR A 91 -6.47 14.73 11.94
N CYS A 92 -7.27 14.10 12.80
CA CYS A 92 -8.31 14.74 13.61
C CYS A 92 -8.13 14.37 15.08
N ASP A 93 -8.48 15.28 15.99
CA ASP A 93 -8.25 15.08 17.42
C ASP A 93 -9.01 13.84 17.94
N GLY A 94 -8.30 12.98 18.67
CA GLY A 94 -8.85 11.72 19.19
C GLY A 94 -9.07 10.63 18.13
N CYS A 95 -8.64 10.85 16.88
CA CYS A 95 -8.80 9.86 15.83
C CYS A 95 -7.76 8.74 15.91
N ARG A 96 -8.22 7.56 15.48
CA ARG A 96 -7.45 6.32 15.49
C ARG A 96 -7.60 5.56 14.18
N GLY A 97 -6.48 5.34 13.51
CA GLY A 97 -6.37 4.47 12.34
C GLY A 97 -5.55 3.23 12.65
N ASP A 98 -6.03 2.06 12.24
CA ASP A 98 -5.33 0.79 12.32
C ASP A 98 -5.43 0.08 10.95
N ALA A 99 -4.33 -0.04 10.20
CA ALA A 99 -4.27 -0.76 8.93
C ALA A 99 -3.36 -1.99 9.06
N VAL A 100 -3.87 -3.18 8.70
CA VAL A 100 -3.13 -4.45 8.83
C VAL A 100 -3.25 -5.28 7.56
N THR A 101 -2.13 -5.77 7.04
CA THR A 101 -2.09 -6.71 5.92
C THR A 101 -1.33 -7.99 6.26
N LEU A 102 -1.83 -9.12 5.75
CA LEU A 102 -1.13 -10.41 5.72
C LEU A 102 -1.26 -11.05 4.33
N GLN A 103 -0.15 -11.12 3.60
CA GLN A 103 -0.09 -11.80 2.30
C GLN A 103 0.81 -13.03 2.38
N LEU A 104 0.22 -14.20 2.11
CA LEU A 104 0.91 -15.48 2.03
C LEU A 104 0.89 -15.98 0.58
N VAL A 105 2.06 -16.21 -0.01
CA VAL A 105 2.19 -16.59 -1.42
C VAL A 105 3.03 -17.84 -1.57
N TYR A 106 2.48 -18.83 -2.27
CA TYR A 106 3.19 -20.03 -2.70
C TYR A 106 3.44 -19.94 -4.20
N ALA A 107 4.72 -19.94 -4.59
CA ALA A 107 5.15 -19.82 -5.98
C ALA A 107 5.92 -21.08 -6.41
N HIS A 108 5.38 -21.82 -7.38
CA HIS A 108 6.01 -23.04 -7.90
C HIS A 108 6.61 -22.82 -9.28
N ARG A 109 7.94 -22.91 -9.35
CA ARG A 109 8.77 -22.64 -10.53
C ARG A 109 8.41 -21.33 -11.23
N PRO A 110 8.31 -20.19 -10.50
CA PRO A 110 8.03 -18.92 -11.15
C PRO A 110 9.17 -18.53 -12.12
N GLY A 111 8.87 -17.56 -12.99
CA GLY A 111 9.92 -16.80 -13.69
C GLY A 111 10.63 -15.87 -12.70
N ASP A 112 10.84 -14.62 -13.09
CA ASP A 112 11.35 -13.59 -12.17
C ASP A 112 10.31 -13.27 -11.09
N VAL A 113 10.77 -13.05 -9.86
CA VAL A 113 9.93 -12.73 -8.70
C VAL A 113 10.32 -11.36 -8.15
N ALA A 114 9.38 -10.42 -8.18
CA ALA A 114 9.50 -9.10 -7.58
C ALA A 114 8.52 -8.97 -6.42
N LEU A 115 9.04 -8.65 -5.24
CA LEU A 115 8.29 -8.55 -3.99
C LEU A 115 8.45 -7.14 -3.41
N ASP A 116 7.34 -6.46 -3.16
CA ASP A 116 7.33 -5.16 -2.47
C ASP A 116 6.39 -5.22 -1.26
N ASN A 117 6.88 -4.83 -0.10
CA ASN A 117 6.15 -4.80 1.16
C ASN A 117 6.34 -3.43 1.83
N ALA A 118 5.24 -2.74 2.10
CA ALA A 118 5.29 -1.36 2.61
C ALA A 118 4.28 -1.12 3.74
N ALA A 119 4.75 -0.51 4.82
CA ALA A 119 3.88 0.02 5.88
C ALA A 119 4.13 1.52 6.06
N VAL A 120 3.06 2.32 6.13
CA VAL A 120 3.16 3.78 6.33
C VAL A 120 2.11 4.23 7.34
N ALA A 121 2.57 4.86 8.42
CA ALA A 121 1.73 5.49 9.42
C ALA A 121 2.09 6.98 9.58
N TRP A 122 1.10 7.86 9.61
CA TRP A 122 1.35 9.27 9.91
C TRP A 122 0.26 9.94 10.73
N SER A 123 0.66 10.92 11.55
CA SER A 123 -0.26 11.68 12.39
C SER A 123 -0.01 13.18 12.31
N GLN A 124 -1.09 13.97 12.42
CA GLN A 124 -1.07 15.43 12.43
C GLN A 124 -2.28 15.97 13.22
N CYS A 125 -2.27 15.86 14.56
CA CYS A 125 -3.31 16.38 15.47
C CYS A 125 -2.95 16.12 16.94
N THR A 126 -3.82 16.46 17.90
CA THR A 126 -3.55 16.23 19.33
C THR A 126 -3.96 14.82 19.75
N ASP A 127 -3.11 14.10 20.50
CA ASP A 127 -3.38 12.76 21.05
C ASP A 127 -3.79 11.70 20.01
N CYS A 128 -3.29 11.84 18.79
CA CYS A 128 -3.69 11.02 17.65
C CYS A 128 -2.91 9.71 17.53
N ARG A 129 -3.54 8.69 16.93
CA ARG A 129 -2.95 7.36 16.75
C ARG A 129 -3.08 6.83 15.33
N ALA A 130 -1.96 6.50 14.71
CA ALA A 130 -1.92 5.80 13.42
C ALA A 130 -1.04 4.55 13.53
N THR A 131 -1.59 3.39 13.17
CA THR A 131 -0.86 2.11 13.17
C THR A 131 -0.91 1.49 11.78
N ALA A 132 0.23 1.11 11.24
CA ALA A 132 0.33 0.36 9.97
C ALA A 132 1.21 -0.88 10.13
N LEU A 133 0.63 -2.06 9.89
CA LEU A 133 1.36 -3.34 9.88
C LEU A 133 1.22 -4.01 8.51
N SER A 134 2.33 -4.29 7.85
CA SER A 134 2.34 -5.03 6.58
C SER A 134 3.22 -6.27 6.64
N VAL A 135 2.61 -7.43 6.48
CA VAL A 135 3.28 -8.73 6.58
C VAL A 135 3.16 -9.48 5.26
N GLN A 136 4.30 -9.88 4.72
CA GLN A 136 4.40 -10.65 3.49
C GLN A 136 5.27 -11.90 3.71
N VAL A 137 4.68 -13.07 3.48
CA VAL A 137 5.37 -14.36 3.53
C VAL A 137 5.30 -15.00 2.16
N VAL A 138 6.45 -15.29 1.56
CA VAL A 138 6.55 -15.85 0.21
C VAL A 138 7.41 -17.08 0.22
N MET A 139 6.87 -18.18 -0.29
CA MET A 139 7.57 -19.44 -0.46
C MET A 139 7.79 -19.68 -1.96
N VAL A 140 9.05 -19.77 -2.37
CA VAL A 140 9.44 -19.92 -3.77
C VAL A 140 10.14 -21.26 -3.94
N ARG A 141 9.53 -22.15 -4.74
CA ARG A 141 10.09 -23.48 -5.04
C ARG A 141 10.64 -23.54 -6.46
N GLY A 142 11.96 -23.61 -6.57
CA GLY A 142 12.68 -23.46 -7.84
C GLY A 142 12.42 -22.09 -8.48
N GLY A 143 12.97 -21.87 -9.67
CA GLY A 143 12.83 -20.59 -10.38
C GLY A 143 14.13 -19.79 -10.42
N HIS A 144 14.00 -18.53 -10.86
CA HIS A 144 15.09 -17.63 -11.22
C HIS A 144 15.33 -16.56 -10.13
N GLU A 145 15.77 -15.37 -10.51
CA GLU A 145 16.13 -14.25 -9.63
C GLU A 145 14.94 -13.74 -8.79
N VAL A 146 15.17 -13.49 -7.51
CA VAL A 146 14.20 -12.92 -6.57
C VAL A 146 14.70 -11.55 -6.11
N THR A 147 13.90 -10.51 -6.35
CA THR A 147 14.12 -9.15 -5.85
C THR A 147 13.09 -8.83 -4.79
N ALA A 148 13.54 -8.45 -3.60
CA ALA A 148 12.67 -8.12 -2.47
C ALA A 148 12.92 -6.69 -1.97
N ASN A 149 11.85 -5.96 -1.72
CA ASN A 149 11.86 -4.63 -1.11
C ASN A 149 10.92 -4.61 0.10
N ASN A 150 11.43 -4.16 1.24
CA ASN A 150 10.67 -4.04 2.47
C ASN A 150 10.88 -2.65 3.08
N ARG A 151 9.79 -1.92 3.38
CA ARG A 151 9.86 -0.52 3.82
C ARG A 151 8.83 -0.21 4.90
N ALA A 152 9.26 0.48 5.95
CA ALA A 152 8.37 0.99 6.99
C ALA A 152 8.63 2.48 7.22
N LEU A 153 7.57 3.28 7.38
CA LEU A 153 7.66 4.71 7.63
C LEU A 153 6.63 5.14 8.69
N ALA A 154 7.10 5.81 9.73
CA ALA A 154 6.26 6.41 10.76
C ALA A 154 6.61 7.90 10.89
N LEU A 155 5.59 8.78 10.81
CA LEU A 155 5.79 10.22 10.82
C LEU A 155 4.78 10.93 11.73
N ASN A 156 5.29 11.80 12.61
CA ASN A 156 4.48 12.77 13.34
C ASN A 156 4.78 14.16 12.78
N ALA A 157 3.78 14.79 12.17
CA ALA A 157 3.93 16.11 11.56
C ALA A 157 3.15 17.15 12.37
N ALA A 158 3.84 18.20 12.80
CA ALA A 158 3.23 19.37 13.47
C ALA A 158 2.27 19.00 14.63
N CYS A 159 2.60 17.99 15.44
CA CYS A 159 1.83 17.62 16.62
C CYS A 159 2.70 17.23 17.82
N GLU A 160 2.15 17.45 19.01
CA GLU A 160 2.70 17.03 20.29
C GLU A 160 1.87 15.85 20.82
N GLY A 161 2.53 14.80 21.32
CA GLY A 161 1.83 13.64 21.90
C GLY A 161 1.24 12.62 20.91
N CYS A 162 1.37 12.83 19.60
CA CYS A 162 1.00 11.83 18.58
C CYS A 162 1.78 10.52 18.70
N LEU A 163 1.09 9.40 18.46
CA LEU A 163 1.73 8.10 18.26
C LEU A 163 1.49 7.62 16.82
N SER A 164 2.56 7.46 16.05
CA SER A 164 2.53 6.81 14.74
C SER A 164 3.48 5.63 14.77
N ASN A 165 2.96 4.42 14.58
CA ASN A 165 3.73 3.19 14.60
C ASN A 165 3.57 2.46 13.27
N SER A 166 4.69 2.03 12.71
CA SER A 166 4.73 1.31 11.44
C SER A 166 5.70 0.14 11.51
N LEU A 167 5.27 -1.02 11.00
CA LEU A 167 6.08 -2.22 10.91
C LEU A 167 5.81 -2.92 9.58
N ALA A 168 6.88 -3.25 8.85
CA ALA A 168 6.84 -4.05 7.64
C ALA A 168 7.71 -5.30 7.83
N VAL A 169 7.12 -6.48 7.75
CA VAL A 169 7.80 -7.77 7.92
C VAL A 169 7.68 -8.56 6.62
N GLN A 170 8.81 -8.96 6.06
CA GLN A 170 8.87 -9.75 4.83
C GLN A 170 9.76 -10.97 5.08
N LEU A 171 9.21 -12.16 4.85
CA LEU A 171 9.93 -13.43 4.90
C LEU A 171 9.84 -14.10 3.53
N VAL A 172 11.00 -14.38 2.94
CA VAL A 172 11.12 -15.05 1.65
C VAL A 172 11.87 -16.37 1.86
N VAL A 173 11.16 -17.47 1.70
CA VAL A 173 11.73 -18.81 1.83
C VAL A 173 12.01 -19.33 0.41
N LEU A 174 13.28 -19.57 0.12
CA LEU A 174 13.74 -20.14 -1.14
C LEU A 174 13.98 -21.64 -0.99
N ASP A 175 13.67 -22.39 -2.03
CA ASP A 175 13.93 -23.84 -2.10
C ASP A 175 13.39 -24.63 -0.90
N ALA A 176 12.22 -24.21 -0.39
CA ALA A 176 11.49 -25.02 0.57
C ALA A 176 11.22 -26.40 -0.06
N ASP A 177 11.93 -27.42 0.43
CA ASP A 177 11.61 -28.82 0.18
C ASP A 177 10.22 -29.17 0.73
N GLY A 178 9.72 -28.34 1.65
CA GLY A 178 8.40 -28.42 2.29
C GLY A 178 7.23 -28.04 1.39
N ASP A 179 6.08 -28.64 1.73
CA ASP A 179 4.76 -28.31 1.21
C ASP A 179 4.29 -26.95 1.75
N GLU A 180 3.07 -26.56 1.39
CA GLU A 180 2.38 -25.38 1.95
C GLU A 180 2.38 -25.43 3.48
N LEU A 181 2.29 -24.26 4.14
CA LEU A 181 2.09 -24.23 5.59
C LEU A 181 0.85 -25.06 5.93
N SER A 182 0.93 -25.81 7.01
CA SER A 182 -0.26 -26.45 7.54
C SER A 182 -1.33 -25.41 7.88
N HIS A 183 -2.60 -25.80 7.87
CA HIS A 183 -3.68 -24.91 8.31
C HIS A 183 -3.47 -24.38 9.74
N GLU A 184 -2.86 -25.21 10.60
CA GLU A 184 -2.49 -24.82 11.96
C GLU A 184 -1.43 -23.70 11.97
N ALA A 185 -0.38 -23.84 11.13
CA ALA A 185 0.63 -22.80 10.99
C ALA A 185 0.09 -21.52 10.32
N GLU A 186 -0.82 -21.62 9.34
CA GLU A 186 -1.50 -20.45 8.77
C GLU A 186 -2.36 -19.72 9.82
N ASP A 187 -3.05 -20.45 10.69
CA ASP A 187 -3.83 -19.87 11.78
C ASP A 187 -2.92 -19.24 12.85
N ALA A 188 -1.81 -19.90 13.20
CA ALA A 188 -0.79 -19.35 14.09
C ALA A 188 -0.17 -18.07 13.52
N LEU A 189 0.09 -18.03 12.20
CA LEU A 189 0.58 -16.84 11.51
C LEU A 189 -0.42 -15.69 11.59
N ARG A 190 -1.72 -15.96 11.39
CA ARG A 190 -2.77 -14.94 11.55
C ARG A 190 -2.84 -14.41 12.99
N ALA A 191 -2.76 -15.30 13.98
CA ALA A 191 -2.73 -14.92 15.39
C ALA A 191 -1.51 -14.04 15.71
N TRP A 192 -0.33 -14.44 15.23
CA TRP A 192 0.89 -13.67 15.38
C TRP A 192 0.76 -12.26 14.77
N VAL A 193 0.18 -12.12 13.57
CA VAL A 193 -0.08 -10.80 12.96
C VAL A 193 -0.99 -9.94 13.84
N ASP A 194 -2.03 -10.53 14.43
CA ASP A 194 -2.94 -9.81 15.33
C ASP A 194 -2.25 -9.35 16.62
N GLU A 195 -1.34 -10.16 17.17
CA GLU A 195 -0.50 -9.80 18.32
C GLU A 195 0.48 -8.67 18.00
N GLN A 196 1.16 -8.73 16.84
CA GLN A 196 2.04 -7.65 16.40
C GLN A 196 1.24 -6.34 16.21
N ALA A 197 0.05 -6.41 15.61
CA ALA A 197 -0.83 -5.25 15.46
C ALA A 197 -1.26 -4.71 16.83
N ALA A 198 -1.50 -5.58 17.82
CA ALA A 198 -1.80 -5.18 19.20
C ALA A 198 -0.62 -4.46 19.86
N ALA A 199 0.59 -5.00 19.72
CA ALA A 199 1.81 -4.43 20.27
C ALA A 199 2.13 -3.04 19.68
N LEU A 200 1.85 -2.82 18.39
CA LEU A 200 2.08 -1.52 17.75
C LEU A 200 1.09 -0.43 18.18
N ARG A 201 -0.02 -0.76 18.83
CA ARG A 201 -1.00 0.25 19.28
C ARG A 201 -0.58 0.94 20.57
N VAL A 202 0.34 0.34 21.30
CA VAL A 202 0.90 0.89 22.54
C VAL A 202 2.26 1.52 22.24
N ASP A 203 2.66 2.50 23.04
CA ASP A 203 4.05 3.00 23.01
C ASP A 203 4.84 2.22 24.07
N PRO A 204 5.60 1.18 23.70
CA PRO A 204 6.40 0.47 24.67
C PRO A 204 7.59 1.35 25.11
N PRO A 205 7.90 1.36 26.43
CA PRO A 205 9.16 1.91 26.94
C PRO A 205 10.35 1.45 26.11
N ALA A 206 11.29 2.37 25.83
CA ALA A 206 12.45 2.10 24.96
C ALA A 206 13.30 0.88 25.37
N ALA A 207 13.27 0.49 26.65
CA ALA A 207 13.95 -0.69 27.17
C ALA A 207 13.29 -2.02 26.72
N GLN A 208 11.96 -2.06 26.57
CA GLN A 208 11.25 -3.25 26.09
C GLN A 208 11.43 -3.49 24.59
N ARG A 209 11.73 -2.43 23.82
CA ARG A 209 12.02 -2.55 22.37
C ARG A 209 13.29 -3.34 22.05
N ARG A 210 14.14 -3.61 23.05
CA ARG A 210 15.46 -4.28 22.89
C ARG A 210 15.53 -5.66 23.52
N ALA A 211 14.48 -6.10 24.22
CA ALA A 211 14.50 -7.31 25.02
C ALA A 211 13.55 -8.35 24.42
N GLY A 212 14.05 -9.15 23.49
CA GLY A 212 13.33 -10.28 22.89
C GLY A 212 13.80 -10.57 21.46
N PRO A 213 13.52 -11.78 20.93
CA PRO A 213 13.62 -12.02 19.50
C PRO A 213 12.74 -11.00 18.76
N GLY A 214 13.26 -10.45 17.66
CA GLY A 214 12.51 -9.48 16.87
C GLY A 214 11.24 -10.12 16.27
N PRO A 215 10.32 -9.30 15.72
CA PRO A 215 9.17 -9.81 14.99
C PRO A 215 9.57 -10.78 13.87
N LEU A 216 10.68 -10.50 13.18
CA LEU A 216 11.19 -11.39 12.12
C LEU A 216 11.66 -12.73 12.69
N ASP A 217 12.47 -12.75 13.75
CA ASP A 217 12.94 -13.98 14.39
C ASP A 217 11.78 -14.87 14.87
N SER A 218 10.74 -14.26 15.43
CA SER A 218 9.54 -14.97 15.89
C SER A 218 8.72 -15.54 14.73
N LEU A 219 8.63 -14.80 13.61
CA LEU A 219 7.98 -15.25 12.38
C LEU A 219 8.77 -16.38 11.72
N GLU A 220 10.09 -16.26 11.65
CA GLU A 220 10.98 -17.28 11.14
C GLU A 220 10.85 -18.57 11.95
N ALA A 221 10.87 -18.49 13.28
CA ALA A 221 10.66 -19.65 14.14
C ALA A 221 9.31 -20.34 13.87
N LEU A 222 8.24 -19.57 13.72
CA LEU A 222 6.90 -20.10 13.40
C LEU A 222 6.89 -20.84 12.06
N VAL A 223 7.51 -20.27 11.03
CA VAL A 223 7.54 -20.88 9.69
C VAL A 223 8.48 -22.09 9.66
N ASN A 224 9.63 -22.03 10.32
CA ASN A 224 10.61 -23.12 10.36
C ASN A 224 10.09 -24.34 11.13
N ASP A 225 9.35 -24.14 12.23
CA ASP A 225 8.78 -25.22 13.04
C ASP A 225 7.82 -26.10 12.21
N ASP A 226 6.99 -25.48 11.37
CA ASP A 226 6.07 -26.19 10.48
C ASP A 226 6.77 -26.83 9.28
N LEU A 227 7.69 -26.10 8.64
CA LEU A 227 8.39 -26.59 7.45
C LEU A 227 9.48 -27.62 7.77
N GLY A 228 9.84 -27.82 9.05
CA GLY A 228 10.87 -28.78 9.47
C GLY A 228 12.27 -28.49 8.93
N SER A 229 12.57 -27.23 8.59
CA SER A 229 13.83 -26.81 7.96
C SER A 229 14.48 -25.63 8.69
N GLU A 230 15.80 -25.52 8.59
CA GLU A 230 16.55 -24.35 9.04
C GLU A 230 16.61 -23.33 7.89
N THR A 231 15.97 -22.18 8.05
CA THR A 231 16.15 -21.07 7.10
C THR A 231 17.60 -20.59 7.15
N LEU A 232 18.31 -20.67 6.02
CA LEU A 232 19.64 -20.05 5.89
C LEU A 232 19.45 -18.58 5.52
N VAL A 233 19.84 -17.69 6.42
CA VAL A 233 19.86 -16.24 6.14
C VAL A 233 20.84 -15.98 4.99
N SER A 234 20.30 -15.64 3.81
CA SER A 234 21.10 -15.18 2.68
C SER A 234 21.31 -13.68 2.83
N ASP A 235 22.54 -13.27 3.17
CA ASP A 235 22.98 -11.87 3.05
C ASP A 235 22.93 -11.47 1.57
N LEU A 236 21.83 -10.87 1.14
CA LEU A 236 21.64 -10.34 -0.23
C LEU A 236 22.51 -9.10 -0.52
N ASP A 237 23.39 -8.69 0.41
CA ASP A 237 24.29 -7.52 0.29
C ASP A 237 25.66 -7.83 -0.34
N ARG A 238 25.85 -8.99 -1.01
CA ARG A 238 27.07 -9.29 -1.78
C ARG A 238 26.79 -9.40 -3.29
N GLY A 239 26.51 -8.25 -3.90
CA GLY A 239 26.52 -8.03 -5.35
C GLY A 239 27.38 -6.83 -5.72
#